data_AF-A0A2P4SFG1-F1
#
_entry.id   AF-A0A2P4SFG1-F1
#
_cell.length_a   1.000
_cell.length_b   1.000
_cell.length_c   1.000
_cell.angle_alpha   90.00
_cell.angle_beta   90.00
_cell.angle_gamma   90.00
#
_symmetry.space_group_name_H-M   'P 1'
#
loop_
_entity.id
_entity.type
_entity.pdbx_description
1 polymer ?
#
loop_
_entity_poly.entity_id
_entity_poly.type
_entity_poly.pdbx_seq_one_letter_code
_entity_poly.pdbx_strand_id
1 'polypeptide(L)'
;GAAALRAVPLGAAGARSEAAVEHFLKAGRLAARDGAEIRWWHAANSRHRAREAARSAVHMVEADVLLRGGRGGDGDPIMAHPPETDSDITLQEWLEEMVGTDKGIKLDFKRYFETKHLYGVYVVSN
;
A
#
# COMPACT_ATOMS: atom_id res chain seq x y z
N GLY A 1 -3.89 23.89 -1.78
CA GLY A 1 -3.79 23.70 -3.23
C GLY A 1 -3.71 22.22 -3.49
N ALA A 2 -4.62 21.67 -4.29
CA ALA A 2 -4.69 20.24 -4.53
C ALA A 2 -3.46 19.77 -5.32
N ALA A 3 -2.64 18.91 -4.71
CA ALA A 3 -1.55 18.25 -5.40
C ALA A 3 -2.13 17.22 -6.38
N ALA A 4 -1.87 17.40 -7.67
CA ALA A 4 -2.32 16.49 -8.71
C ALA A 4 -1.53 15.17 -8.63
N LEU A 5 -2.25 14.05 -8.50
CA LEU A 5 -1.69 12.71 -8.62
C LEU A 5 -1.18 12.51 -10.05
N ARG A 6 0.13 12.38 -10.22
CA ARG A 6 0.76 12.13 -11.51
C ARG A 6 0.91 10.61 -11.70
N ALA A 7 0.06 10.03 -12.54
CA ALA A 7 0.21 8.63 -12.96
C ALA A 7 1.44 8.48 -13.88
N VAL A 8 2.36 7.59 -13.52
CA VAL A 8 3.56 7.25 -14.32
C VAL A 8 3.33 5.90 -15.02
N PRO A 9 3.73 5.71 -16.30
CA PRO A 9 3.33 4.55 -17.11
C PRO A 9 3.91 3.22 -16.62
N LEU A 10 3.17 2.15 -16.88
CA LEU A 10 3.48 0.76 -16.51
C LEU A 10 4.62 0.16 -17.34
N GLY A 11 5.86 0.29 -16.85
CA GLY A 11 7.03 -0.48 -17.30
C GLY A 11 8.03 -0.81 -16.18
N ALA A 12 7.60 -0.69 -14.91
CA ALA A 12 8.45 -0.10 -13.87
C ALA A 12 8.48 -0.88 -12.54
N ALA A 13 8.80 -2.18 -12.49
CA ALA A 13 9.06 -2.80 -11.18
C ALA A 13 10.35 -2.24 -10.55
N GLY A 14 11.47 -2.24 -11.31
CA GLY A 14 12.75 -1.67 -10.88
C GLY A 14 12.73 -0.14 -10.77
N ALA A 15 12.12 0.55 -11.74
CA ALA A 15 12.00 2.01 -11.70
C ALA A 15 11.08 2.53 -10.56
N ARG A 16 10.14 1.71 -10.04
CA ARG A 16 9.31 2.09 -8.87
C ARG A 16 10.04 1.92 -7.54
N SER A 17 10.81 0.84 -7.38
CA SER A 17 11.68 0.71 -6.19
C SER A 17 12.75 1.80 -6.17
N GLU A 18 13.33 2.14 -7.32
CA GLU A 18 14.25 3.27 -7.43
C GLU A 18 13.57 4.60 -7.04
N ALA A 19 12.33 4.84 -7.48
CA ALA A 19 11.59 6.04 -7.09
C ALA A 19 11.36 6.13 -5.56
N ALA A 20 11.06 5.01 -4.90
CA ALA A 20 10.90 4.97 -3.44
C ALA A 20 12.22 5.21 -2.71
N VAL A 21 13.32 4.58 -3.14
CA VAL A 21 14.67 4.80 -2.60
C VAL A 21 15.06 6.27 -2.74
N GLU A 22 14.89 6.85 -3.93
CA GLU A 22 15.22 8.25 -4.17
C GLU A 22 14.39 9.20 -3.32
N HIS A 23 13.10 8.92 -3.16
CA HIS A 23 12.22 9.75 -2.33
C HIS A 23 12.68 9.74 -0.87
N PHE A 24 12.87 8.56 -0.26
CA PHE A 24 13.25 8.47 1.15
C PHE A 24 14.69 8.94 1.39
N LEU A 25 15.60 8.76 0.44
CA LEU A 25 16.95 9.30 0.52
C LEU A 25 16.94 10.84 0.51
N LYS A 26 16.18 11.47 -0.40
CA LYS A 26 16.04 12.94 -0.44
C LYS A 26 15.39 13.51 0.81
N ALA A 27 14.50 12.75 1.44
CA ALA A 27 13.88 13.10 2.72
C ALA A 27 14.81 12.85 3.94
N GLY A 28 16.03 12.34 3.74
CA GLY A 28 16.97 12.04 4.83
C GLY A 28 16.57 10.84 5.68
N ARG A 29 15.70 9.96 5.16
CA ARG A 29 15.18 8.79 5.86
C ARG A 29 15.94 7.49 5.58
N LEU A 30 16.85 7.51 4.59
CA LEU A 30 17.81 6.44 4.31
C LEU A 30 19.23 6.98 4.47
N ALA A 31 20.16 6.13 4.92
CA ALA A 31 21.57 6.48 5.08
C ALA A 31 22.33 6.37 3.75
N ALA A 32 21.91 5.45 2.88
CA ALA A 32 22.47 5.25 1.56
C ALA A 32 21.38 5.02 0.51
N ARG A 33 21.79 5.06 -0.77
CA ARG A 33 20.93 4.70 -1.91
C ARG A 33 20.83 3.17 -2.01
N ASP A 34 20.26 2.54 -0.98
CA ASP A 34 20.10 1.10 -0.89
C ASP A 34 18.63 0.73 -0.61
N GLY A 35 18.03 -0.03 -1.52
CA GLY A 35 16.67 -0.53 -1.37
C GLY A 35 16.49 -1.49 -0.19
N ALA A 36 17.56 -2.15 0.26
CA ALA A 36 17.52 -3.03 1.41
C ALA A 36 17.29 -2.28 2.74
N GLU A 37 17.59 -0.96 2.79
CA GLU A 37 17.29 -0.13 3.96
C GLU A 37 15.79 0.21 4.09
N ILE A 38 14.99 -0.04 3.05
CA ILE A 38 13.54 0.19 3.11
C ILE A 38 12.90 -0.84 4.04
N ARG A 39 12.45 -0.39 5.21
CA ARG A 39 11.63 -1.16 6.15
C ARG A 39 10.15 -1.13 5.77
N TRP A 40 9.51 -2.28 5.88
CA TRP A 40 8.12 -2.52 5.47
C TRP A 40 7.26 -2.95 6.66
N TRP A 41 6.00 -2.49 6.67
CA TRP A 41 4.92 -3.11 7.42
C TRP A 41 4.06 -3.93 6.47
N HIS A 42 3.87 -5.21 6.77
CA HIS A 42 3.12 -6.14 5.93
C HIS A 42 1.70 -6.38 6.44
N ALA A 43 0.76 -6.55 5.50
CA ALA A 43 -0.63 -6.89 5.72
C ALA A 43 -1.31 -5.96 6.75
N ALA A 44 -1.31 -4.66 6.52
CA ALA A 44 -2.03 -3.68 7.36
C ALA A 44 -3.55 -3.71 7.12
N ASN A 45 -4.15 -4.90 7.22
CA ASN A 45 -5.49 -5.22 6.72
C ASN A 45 -6.62 -4.99 7.74
N SER A 46 -6.40 -4.19 8.78
CA SER A 46 -7.44 -3.86 9.75
C SER A 46 -7.27 -2.44 10.24
N ARG A 47 -8.33 -1.83 10.78
CA ARG A 47 -8.29 -0.46 11.30
C ARG A 47 -7.20 -0.27 12.33
N HIS A 48 -7.05 -1.26 13.22
CA HIS A 48 -5.99 -1.25 14.23
C HIS A 48 -4.59 -1.29 13.59
N ARG A 49 -4.35 -2.22 12.67
CA ARG A 49 -3.03 -2.38 12.01
C ARG A 49 -2.68 -1.18 11.12
N ALA A 50 -3.66 -0.61 10.41
CA ALA A 50 -3.45 0.60 9.61
C ALA A 50 -2.97 1.76 10.49
N ARG A 51 -3.63 1.96 11.63
CA ARG A 51 -3.27 2.97 12.63
C ARG A 51 -1.90 2.77 13.25
N GLU A 52 -1.50 1.53 13.52
CA GLU A 52 -0.17 1.23 14.01
C GLU A 52 0.90 1.47 12.93
N ALA A 53 0.65 0.99 11.71
CA ALA A 53 1.55 1.16 10.59
C ALA A 53 1.80 2.65 10.27
N ALA A 54 0.73 3.46 10.25
CA ALA A 54 0.78 4.91 10.04
C ALA A 54 1.69 5.64 11.04
N ARG A 55 1.69 5.20 12.31
CA ARG A 55 2.51 5.80 13.39
C ARG A 55 3.89 5.16 13.55
N SER A 56 4.14 4.05 12.86
CA SER A 56 5.39 3.31 13.00
C SER A 56 6.57 4.01 12.33
N ALA A 57 7.78 3.54 12.64
CA ALA A 57 9.00 4.06 12.04
C ALA A 57 9.27 3.51 10.62
N VAL A 58 8.42 2.64 10.06
CA VAL A 58 8.64 2.05 8.73
C VAL A 58 8.56 3.11 7.62
N HIS A 59 9.09 2.75 6.45
CA HIS A 59 9.04 3.60 5.26
C HIS A 59 7.82 3.26 4.39
N MET A 60 7.56 1.96 4.23
CA MET A 60 6.48 1.46 3.37
C MET A 60 5.44 0.69 4.19
N VAL A 61 4.17 0.88 3.85
CA VAL A 61 3.05 0.10 4.38
C VAL A 61 2.40 -0.67 3.23
N GLU A 62 2.23 -1.96 3.41
CA GLU A 62 1.58 -2.84 2.47
C GLU A 62 0.25 -3.33 3.06
N ALA A 63 -0.76 -3.43 2.21
CA ALA A 63 -2.03 -4.01 2.58
C ALA A 63 -2.73 -4.63 1.36
N ASP A 64 -3.50 -5.67 1.65
CA ASP A 64 -4.21 -6.48 0.67
C ASP A 64 -5.60 -5.90 0.43
N VAL A 65 -6.03 -5.80 -0.83
CA VAL A 65 -7.35 -5.27 -1.20
C VAL A 65 -8.21 -6.39 -1.78
N LEU A 66 -9.39 -6.60 -1.23
CA LEU A 66 -10.43 -7.48 -1.75
C LEU A 66 -11.71 -6.68 -2.02
N LEU A 67 -12.52 -7.12 -2.97
CA LEU A 67 -13.91 -6.64 -3.10
C LEU A 67 -14.78 -7.47 -2.18
N ARG A 68 -15.44 -6.86 -1.19
CA ARG A 68 -16.31 -7.55 -0.24
C ARG A 68 -17.35 -8.42 -0.95
N GLY A 69 -17.60 -9.62 -0.43
CA GLY A 69 -18.71 -10.47 -0.85
C GLY A 69 -18.48 -11.38 -2.06
N GLY A 70 -17.27 -11.48 -2.63
CA GLY A 70 -16.98 -12.56 -3.58
C GLY A 70 -16.93 -12.18 -5.06
N ARG A 71 -16.79 -13.21 -5.90
CA ARG A 71 -16.89 -13.10 -7.36
C ARG A 71 -18.35 -12.78 -7.74
N GLY A 72 -18.57 -11.62 -8.33
CA GLY A 72 -19.90 -11.12 -8.68
C GLY A 72 -20.51 -10.16 -7.65
N GLY A 73 -19.76 -9.79 -6.61
CA GLY A 73 -20.17 -8.77 -5.66
C GLY A 73 -19.86 -7.36 -6.16
N ASP A 74 -20.86 -6.48 -6.09
CA ASP A 74 -20.71 -5.02 -6.17
C ASP A 74 -20.28 -4.42 -4.81
N GLY A 75 -19.60 -5.21 -3.98
CA GLY A 75 -19.27 -4.86 -2.61
C GLY A 75 -18.06 -3.93 -2.51
N ASP A 76 -17.99 -3.17 -1.41
CA ASP A 76 -16.93 -2.20 -1.18
C ASP A 76 -15.53 -2.84 -1.24
N PRO A 77 -14.51 -2.13 -1.77
CA PRO A 77 -13.13 -2.52 -1.59
C PRO A 77 -12.75 -2.42 -0.11
N ILE A 78 -12.23 -3.52 0.43
CA ILE A 78 -11.88 -3.70 1.83
C ILE A 78 -10.44 -4.17 1.96
N MET A 79 -9.84 -3.91 3.12
CA MET A 79 -8.48 -4.38 3.37
C MET A 79 -8.52 -5.80 3.92
N ALA A 80 -8.29 -6.81 3.07
CA ALA A 80 -8.36 -8.21 3.44
C ALA A 80 -7.51 -9.09 2.49
N HIS A 81 -6.98 -10.19 3.04
CA HIS A 81 -6.32 -11.25 2.29
C HIS A 81 -7.23 -12.50 2.32
N PRO A 82 -7.32 -13.34 1.28
CA PRO A 82 -8.03 -14.61 1.42
C PRO A 82 -7.40 -15.53 2.49
N PRO A 83 -8.17 -16.38 3.21
CA PRO A 83 -9.58 -16.70 2.98
C PRO A 83 -10.57 -15.71 3.60
N GLU A 84 -10.10 -14.64 4.26
CA GLU A 84 -10.98 -13.60 4.78
C GLU A 84 -11.81 -12.98 3.65
N THR A 85 -13.10 -12.80 3.91
CA THR A 85 -14.06 -12.27 2.94
C THR A 85 -14.61 -10.90 3.33
N ASP A 86 -14.22 -10.41 4.51
CA ASP A 86 -14.63 -9.14 5.10
C ASP A 86 -13.51 -8.51 5.94
N SER A 87 -13.64 -7.22 6.26
CA SER A 87 -12.72 -6.45 7.11
C SER A 87 -13.45 -5.31 7.84
N ASP A 88 -12.86 -4.87 8.96
CA ASP A 88 -13.34 -3.73 9.77
C ASP A 88 -12.97 -2.35 9.19
N ILE A 89 -12.26 -2.34 8.06
CA ILE A 89 -11.82 -1.13 7.36
C ILE A 89 -11.97 -1.28 5.85
N THR A 90 -12.56 -0.26 5.23
CA THR A 90 -12.62 -0.11 3.77
C THR A 90 -11.29 0.42 3.22
N LEU A 91 -11.04 0.25 1.92
CA LEU A 91 -9.89 0.88 1.26
C LEU A 91 -9.90 2.40 1.41
N GLN A 92 -11.08 3.03 1.37
CA GLN A 92 -11.21 4.47 1.54
C GLN A 92 -10.73 4.91 2.94
N GLU A 93 -11.28 4.31 4.01
CA GLU A 93 -10.86 4.61 5.38
C GLU A 93 -9.37 4.31 5.60
N TRP A 94 -8.84 3.27 4.96
CA TRP A 94 -7.42 2.96 5.03
C TRP A 94 -6.55 4.03 4.37
N LEU A 95 -6.96 4.55 3.21
CA LEU A 95 -6.27 5.66 2.53
C LEU A 95 -6.31 6.94 3.37
N GLU A 96 -7.41 7.21 4.08
CA GLU A 96 -7.54 8.35 4.99
C GLU A 96 -6.54 8.26 6.17
N GLU A 97 -6.28 7.05 6.68
CA GLU A 97 -5.24 6.84 7.72
C GLU A 97 -3.81 7.05 7.17
N MET A 98 -3.59 6.91 5.85
CA MET A 98 -2.26 6.97 5.23
C MET A 98 -1.91 8.32 4.58
N VAL A 99 -2.88 9.04 4.00
CA VAL A 99 -2.63 10.22 3.15
C VAL A 99 -1.92 11.38 3.86
N GLY A 100 -2.04 11.46 5.20
CA GLY A 100 -1.36 12.47 6.01
C GLY A 100 0.00 12.04 6.57
N THR A 101 0.49 10.87 6.19
CA THR A 101 1.73 10.29 6.72
C THR A 101 2.89 10.46 5.75
N ASP A 102 4.10 10.22 6.25
CA ASP A 102 5.32 10.14 5.44
C ASP A 102 5.55 8.73 4.85
N LYS A 103 4.52 7.88 4.79
CA LYS A 103 4.64 6.50 4.33
C LYS A 103 4.46 6.42 2.81
N GLY A 104 5.26 5.56 2.18
CA GLY A 104 4.85 4.99 0.91
C GLY A 104 3.89 3.83 1.13
N ILE A 105 3.01 3.57 0.16
CA ILE A 105 2.01 2.52 0.24
C ILE A 105 2.14 1.54 -0.93
N LYS A 106 1.86 0.26 -0.65
CA LYS A 106 1.65 -0.79 -1.65
C LYS A 106 0.29 -1.43 -1.43
N LEU A 107 -0.58 -1.35 -2.43
CA LEU A 107 -1.87 -2.04 -2.43
C LEU A 107 -1.73 -3.34 -3.25
N ASP A 108 -1.90 -4.48 -2.61
CA ASP A 108 -1.85 -5.80 -3.23
C ASP A 108 -3.28 -6.31 -3.51
N PHE A 109 -3.72 -6.20 -4.77
CA PHE A 109 -5.11 -6.53 -5.14
C PHE A 109 -5.29 -8.04 -5.27
N LYS A 110 -6.22 -8.60 -4.48
CA LYS A 110 -6.48 -10.03 -4.38
C LYS A 110 -7.78 -10.41 -5.07
N ARG A 111 -7.98 -11.72 -5.17
CA ARG A 111 -9.19 -12.38 -5.64
C ARG A 111 -9.45 -13.63 -4.81
N TYR A 112 -10.71 -14.02 -4.67
CA TYR A 112 -11.16 -15.17 -3.87
C TYR A 112 -10.63 -16.55 -4.28
N PHE A 113 -9.99 -16.67 -5.44
CA PHE A 113 -9.36 -17.89 -5.92
C PHE A 113 -7.86 -17.62 -6.13
N GLU A 114 -7.04 -17.90 -5.13
CA GLU A 114 -5.60 -17.72 -5.25
C GLU A 114 -4.95 -18.97 -5.89
N THR A 115 -4.69 -18.87 -7.20
CA THR A 115 -3.30 -19.01 -7.67
C THR A 115 -2.68 -17.61 -7.65
N LYS A 116 -1.51 -17.46 -7.02
CA LYS A 116 -0.81 -16.17 -6.86
C LYS A 116 -0.56 -15.52 -8.21
N HIS A 117 -1.17 -14.37 -8.46
CA HIS A 117 -0.71 -13.44 -9.49
C HIS A 117 -0.53 -12.07 -8.84
N LEU A 118 0.72 -11.59 -8.79
CA LEU A 118 1.05 -10.28 -8.24
C LEU A 118 0.50 -9.18 -9.16
N TYR A 119 -0.56 -8.50 -8.73
CA TYR A 119 -0.95 -7.20 -9.25
C TYR A 119 -0.85 -6.18 -8.11
N GLY A 120 0.31 -5.55 -7.98
CA GLY A 120 0.56 -4.51 -6.97
C GLY A 120 0.62 -3.11 -7.57
N VAL A 121 -0.06 -2.15 -6.95
CA VAL A 121 0.11 -0.71 -7.23
C VAL A 121 0.93 -0.09 -6.10
N TYR A 122 1.93 0.71 -6.46
CA TYR A 122 2.79 1.43 -5.52
C TYR A 122 2.52 2.92 -5.64
N VAL A 123 2.23 3.58 -4.52
CA VAL A 123 2.07 5.03 -4.44
C VAL A 123 2.96 5.51 -3.31
N VAL A 124 3.88 6.43 -3.60
CA VAL A 124 4.62 7.14 -2.54
C VAL A 124 3.85 8.43 -2.29
N SER A 125 3.31 8.58 -1.08
CA SER A 125 2.64 9.82 -0.68
C SER A 125 3.68 10.94 -0.60
N ASN A 126 3.31 12.14 -1.04
CA ASN A 126 4.16 13.34 -1.03
C ASN A 126 4.17 14.01 0.33
#